data_AF-A0A3P5DQM1-F1
#
_entry.id   AF-A0A3P5DQM1-F1
#
_cell.length_a   1.000
_cell.length_b   1.000
_cell.length_c   1.000
_cell.angle_alpha   90.00
_cell.angle_beta   90.00
_cell.angle_gamma   90.00
#
_symmetry.space_group_name_H-M   'P 1'
#
loop_
_entity.id
_entity.type
_entity.pdbx_description
1 polymer ?
#
loop_
_entity_poly.entity_id
_entity_poly.type
_entity_poly.pdbx_seq_one_letter_code
_entity_poly.pdbx_strand_id
1 'polypeptide(L)'
;MKLHEMKQKRNTIAKDMRALHEKIGDNAWTDEQRAEWNRAKAELDALDEQIAREEELRRQDQAYVDESGPEERQNNEAENGKKAVEEKRAAAFNRFLRAGFAELNAEERNLMRELRAQSVTTDSQGGYTVPTQMRNKIIDTMKAYGGIASVAQLLTTSTGQDITWSTSDGTTEEGELLAENTAATEQDVTFGTAILGAKKLSSK
;
A
#
# COMPACT_ATOMS: atom_id res chain seq x y z
N MET A 1 -21.68 43.15 -25.57
CA MET A 1 -21.86 43.49 -24.14
C MET A 1 -21.47 42.26 -23.33
N LYS A 2 -20.87 42.44 -22.15
CA LYS A 2 -20.59 41.29 -21.27
C LYS A 2 -21.91 40.77 -20.67
N LEU A 3 -22.00 39.46 -20.38
CA LEU A 3 -23.21 38.84 -19.80
C LEU A 3 -23.76 39.59 -18.57
N HIS A 4 -22.85 40.08 -17.71
CA HIS A 4 -23.22 40.87 -16.54
C HIS A 4 -23.88 42.21 -16.90
N GLU A 5 -23.36 42.89 -17.92
CA GLU A 5 -23.90 44.16 -18.43
C GLU A 5 -25.30 43.95 -19.05
N MET A 6 -25.50 42.82 -19.76
CA MET A 6 -26.81 42.45 -20.32
C MET A 6 -27.84 42.20 -19.22
N LYS A 7 -27.47 41.47 -18.16
CA LYS A 7 -28.34 41.26 -16.98
C LYS A 7 -28.66 42.55 -16.24
N GLN A 8 -27.69 43.45 -16.11
CA GLN A 8 -27.92 44.77 -15.51
C GLN A 8 -28.93 45.58 -16.33
N LYS A 9 -28.77 45.63 -17.66
CA LYS A 9 -29.72 46.34 -18.55
C LYS A 9 -31.12 45.73 -18.54
N ARG A 10 -31.23 44.40 -18.51
CA ARG A 10 -32.51 43.71 -18.34
C ARG A 10 -33.21 44.14 -17.04
N ASN A 11 -32.46 44.20 -15.94
CA ASN A 11 -32.99 44.60 -14.65
C ASN A 11 -33.41 46.08 -14.59
N THR A 12 -32.71 46.97 -15.29
CA THR A 12 -33.13 48.38 -15.39
C THR A 12 -34.42 48.51 -16.18
N ILE A 13 -34.51 47.88 -17.36
CA ILE A 13 -35.72 47.91 -18.20
C ILE A 13 -36.92 47.30 -17.46
N ALA A 14 -36.72 46.18 -16.76
CA ALA A 14 -37.79 45.57 -15.96
C ALA A 14 -38.25 46.47 -14.80
N LYS A 15 -37.36 47.26 -14.20
CA LYS A 15 -37.71 48.26 -13.18
C LYS A 15 -38.48 49.42 -13.79
N ASP A 16 -38.06 49.91 -14.96
CA ASP A 16 -38.71 51.00 -15.67
C ASP A 16 -40.12 50.61 -16.12
N MET A 17 -40.30 49.37 -16.62
CA MET A 17 -41.61 48.80 -16.92
C MET A 17 -42.50 48.74 -15.66
N ARG A 18 -41.98 48.26 -14.53
CA ARG A 18 -42.74 48.24 -13.26
C ARG A 18 -43.13 49.65 -12.80
N ALA A 19 -42.22 50.60 -12.89
CA ALA A 19 -42.48 51.99 -12.54
C ALA A 19 -43.54 52.63 -13.46
N LEU A 20 -43.52 52.30 -14.76
CA LEU A 20 -44.54 52.75 -15.72
C LEU A 20 -45.91 52.14 -15.41
N HIS A 21 -45.96 50.84 -15.09
CA HIS A 21 -47.18 50.15 -14.66
C HIS A 21 -47.76 50.73 -13.36
N GLU A 22 -46.91 51.00 -12.35
CA GLU A 22 -47.32 51.57 -11.07
C GLU A 22 -47.79 53.02 -11.18
N LYS A 23 -47.17 53.82 -12.07
CA LYS A 23 -47.61 55.20 -12.36
C LYS A 23 -48.97 55.26 -13.05
N ILE A 24 -49.32 54.27 -13.86
CA ILE A 24 -50.60 54.22 -14.59
C ILE A 24 -51.71 53.70 -13.68
N GLY A 25 -51.44 52.66 -12.87
CA GLY A 25 -52.43 52.05 -11.98
C GLY A 25 -53.61 51.44 -12.75
N ASP A 26 -54.83 51.59 -12.22
CA ASP A 26 -56.08 51.11 -12.86
C ASP A 26 -56.61 52.03 -13.97
N ASN A 27 -55.86 53.06 -14.36
CA ASN A 27 -56.30 53.98 -15.41
C ASN A 27 -56.18 53.37 -16.81
N ALA A 28 -57.04 53.80 -17.74
CA ALA A 28 -56.97 53.39 -19.13
C ALA A 28 -55.65 53.86 -19.77
N TRP A 29 -54.91 52.90 -20.34
CA TRP A 29 -53.60 53.15 -20.94
C TRP A 29 -53.72 54.05 -22.17
N THR A 30 -52.90 55.10 -22.25
CA THR A 30 -52.79 55.92 -23.45
C THR A 30 -52.03 55.18 -24.55
N ASP A 31 -52.23 55.56 -25.82
CA ASP A 31 -51.55 54.90 -26.94
C ASP A 31 -50.02 55.10 -26.90
N GLU A 32 -49.55 56.24 -26.37
CA GLU A 32 -48.13 56.52 -26.14
C GLU A 32 -47.52 55.59 -25.07
N GLN A 33 -48.22 55.35 -23.96
CA GLN A 33 -47.79 54.44 -22.91
C GLN A 33 -47.77 52.98 -23.37
N ARG A 34 -48.74 52.57 -24.20
CA ARG A 34 -48.73 51.24 -24.83
C ARG A 34 -47.56 51.10 -25.80
N ALA A 35 -47.24 52.13 -26.57
CA ALA A 35 -46.09 52.12 -27.48
C ALA A 35 -44.76 52.02 -26.71
N GLU A 36 -44.61 52.76 -25.60
CA GLU A 36 -43.44 52.70 -24.72
C GLU A 36 -43.27 51.32 -24.07
N TRP A 37 -44.36 50.76 -23.53
CA TRP A 37 -44.36 49.41 -22.96
C TRP A 37 -44.03 48.33 -23.98
N ASN A 38 -44.61 48.41 -25.18
CA ASN A 38 -44.33 47.44 -26.24
C ASN A 38 -42.86 47.52 -26.71
N ARG A 39 -42.27 48.72 -26.77
CA ARG A 39 -40.84 48.91 -27.06
C ARG A 39 -39.98 48.30 -25.95
N ALA A 40 -40.26 48.64 -24.68
CA ALA A 40 -39.51 48.11 -23.55
C ALA A 40 -39.62 46.59 -23.43
N LYS A 41 -40.79 46.03 -23.72
CA LYS A 41 -41.02 44.58 -23.78
C LYS A 41 -40.21 43.92 -24.89
N ALA A 42 -40.23 44.47 -26.11
CA ALA A 42 -39.46 43.94 -27.23
C ALA A 42 -37.93 43.98 -26.96
N GLU A 43 -37.45 45.03 -26.30
CA GLU A 43 -36.05 45.13 -25.87
C GLU A 43 -35.69 44.11 -24.78
N LEU A 44 -36.61 43.86 -23.83
CA LEU A 44 -36.43 42.87 -22.79
C LEU A 44 -36.40 41.44 -23.36
N ASP A 45 -37.34 41.11 -24.26
CA ASP A 45 -37.39 39.81 -24.93
C ASP A 45 -36.11 39.56 -25.75
N ALA A 46 -35.62 40.57 -26.47
CA ALA A 46 -34.36 40.49 -27.23
C ALA A 46 -33.13 40.28 -26.32
N LEU A 47 -33.09 40.93 -25.15
CA LEU A 47 -32.03 40.74 -24.17
C LEU A 47 -32.09 39.34 -23.52
N ASP A 48 -33.29 38.82 -23.27
CA ASP A 48 -33.49 37.49 -22.70
C ASP A 48 -33.03 36.38 -23.66
N GLU A 49 -33.31 36.51 -24.95
CA GLU A 49 -32.78 35.60 -25.98
C GLU A 49 -31.24 35.66 -26.10
N GLN A 50 -30.64 36.85 -25.94
CA GLN A 50 -29.19 36.99 -25.94
C GLN A 50 -28.55 36.37 -24.70
N ILE A 51 -29.14 36.60 -23.52
CA ILE A 51 -28.67 36.02 -22.26
C ILE A 51 -28.79 34.50 -22.29
N ALA A 52 -29.91 33.95 -22.76
CA ALA A 52 -30.13 32.51 -22.84
C ALA A 52 -29.09 31.82 -23.74
N ARG A 53 -28.78 32.40 -24.91
CA ARG A 53 -27.76 31.87 -25.82
C ARG A 53 -26.36 31.88 -25.20
N GLU A 54 -25.99 32.98 -24.55
CA GLU A 54 -24.69 33.13 -23.90
C GLU A 54 -24.52 32.23 -22.66
N GLU A 55 -25.60 32.02 -21.89
CA GLU A 55 -25.60 31.11 -20.76
C GLU A 55 -25.53 29.65 -21.20
N GLU A 56 -26.20 29.28 -22.30
CA GLU A 56 -26.13 27.94 -22.87
C GLU A 56 -24.72 27.64 -23.38
N LEU A 57 -24.10 28.57 -24.11
CA LEU A 57 -22.70 28.44 -24.54
C LEU A 57 -21.75 28.28 -23.35
N ARG A 58 -21.89 29.12 -22.32
CA ARG A 58 -21.08 28.99 -21.11
C ARG A 58 -21.33 27.70 -20.35
N ARG A 59 -22.56 27.19 -20.35
CA ARG A 59 -22.90 25.91 -19.71
C ARG A 59 -22.28 24.75 -20.48
N GLN A 60 -22.31 24.78 -21.81
CA GLN A 60 -21.66 23.78 -22.66
C GLN A 60 -20.14 23.81 -22.50
N ASP A 61 -19.53 25.01 -22.49
CA ASP A 61 -18.10 25.17 -22.22
C ASP A 61 -17.74 24.67 -20.81
N GLN A 62 -18.56 24.99 -19.81
CA GLN A 62 -18.33 24.54 -18.43
C GLN A 62 -18.50 23.02 -18.30
N ALA A 63 -19.52 22.44 -18.94
CA ALA A 63 -19.74 20.99 -18.97
C ALA A 63 -18.57 20.27 -19.65
N TYR A 64 -18.05 20.82 -20.76
CA TYR A 64 -16.84 20.30 -21.40
C TYR A 64 -15.61 20.40 -20.49
N VAL A 65 -15.47 21.50 -19.73
CA VAL A 65 -14.36 21.70 -18.78
C VAL A 65 -14.47 20.78 -17.56
N ASP A 66 -15.68 20.52 -17.08
CA ASP A 66 -15.98 19.66 -15.93
C ASP A 66 -15.89 18.17 -16.29
N GLU A 67 -16.33 17.78 -17.49
CA GLU A 67 -16.18 16.44 -18.07
C GLU A 67 -14.70 16.18 -18.41
N SER A 68 -14.03 17.15 -19.04
CA SER A 68 -12.56 17.20 -19.23
C SER A 68 -11.85 17.70 -17.97
N GLY A 69 -12.20 17.14 -16.81
CA GLY A 69 -11.75 17.56 -15.50
C GLY A 69 -10.21 17.64 -15.38
N PRO A 70 -9.68 18.24 -14.30
CA PRO A 70 -8.24 18.37 -14.08
C PRO A 70 -7.49 17.03 -14.14
N GLU A 71 -8.15 15.91 -13.85
CA GLU A 71 -7.58 14.56 -13.95
C GLU A 71 -7.33 14.12 -15.40
N GLU A 72 -8.21 14.44 -16.36
CA GLU A 72 -8.00 14.08 -17.77
C GLU A 72 -7.00 14.98 -18.47
N ARG A 73 -6.94 16.27 -18.14
CA ARG A 73 -5.89 17.17 -18.65
C ARG A 73 -4.51 16.79 -18.13
N GLN A 74 -4.40 16.49 -16.84
CA GLN A 74 -3.15 16.04 -16.24
C GLN A 74 -2.74 14.64 -16.76
N ASN A 75 -3.69 13.74 -16.98
CA ASN A 75 -3.40 12.43 -17.57
C ASN A 75 -3.01 12.53 -19.05
N ASN A 76 -3.66 13.36 -19.85
CA ASN A 76 -3.30 13.53 -21.28
C ASN A 76 -1.96 14.26 -21.47
N GLU A 77 -1.67 15.29 -20.67
CA GLU A 77 -0.36 15.96 -20.70
C GLU A 77 0.77 15.05 -20.17
N ALA A 78 0.49 14.27 -19.12
CA ALA A 78 1.43 13.27 -18.63
C ALA A 78 1.62 12.11 -19.63
N GLU A 79 0.57 11.65 -20.31
CA GLU A 79 0.66 10.61 -21.34
C GLU A 79 1.39 11.11 -22.59
N ASN A 80 1.11 12.31 -23.09
CA ASN A 80 1.83 12.86 -24.25
C ASN A 80 3.29 13.16 -23.91
N GLY A 81 3.56 13.67 -22.70
CA GLY A 81 4.92 13.83 -22.20
C GLY A 81 5.66 12.50 -22.08
N LYS A 82 5.00 11.44 -21.57
CA LYS A 82 5.56 10.09 -21.49
C LYS A 82 5.82 9.49 -22.86
N LYS A 83 4.89 9.59 -23.82
CA LYS A 83 5.06 9.10 -25.20
C LYS A 83 6.22 9.79 -25.92
N ALA A 84 6.34 11.11 -25.80
CA ALA A 84 7.45 11.86 -26.40
C ALA A 84 8.81 11.50 -25.77
N VAL A 85 8.84 11.19 -24.47
CA VAL A 85 10.05 10.72 -23.76
C VAL A 85 10.36 9.27 -24.13
N GLU A 86 9.36 8.40 -24.25
CA GLU A 86 9.49 7.00 -24.67
C GLU A 86 9.99 6.88 -26.11
N GLU A 87 9.54 7.73 -27.03
CA GLU A 87 9.99 7.73 -28.42
C GLU A 87 11.46 8.16 -28.53
N LYS A 88 11.86 9.20 -27.78
CA LYS A 88 13.27 9.61 -27.66
C LYS A 88 14.13 8.51 -27.02
N ARG A 89 13.59 7.76 -26.04
CA ARG A 89 14.25 6.60 -25.42
C ARG A 89 14.40 5.44 -26.40
N ALA A 90 13.36 5.11 -27.16
CA ALA A 90 13.38 4.05 -28.17
C ALA A 90 14.36 4.36 -29.30
N ALA A 91 14.47 5.62 -29.71
CA ALA A 91 15.48 6.08 -30.66
C ALA A 91 16.91 5.93 -30.11
N ALA A 92 17.15 6.36 -28.87
CA ALA A 92 18.45 6.20 -28.20
C ALA A 92 18.85 4.73 -28.02
N PHE A 93 17.88 3.85 -27.69
CA PHE A 93 18.11 2.42 -27.54
C PHE A 93 18.38 1.72 -28.88
N ASN A 94 17.63 2.06 -29.94
CA ASN A 94 17.90 1.54 -31.29
C ASN A 94 19.29 1.96 -31.80
N ARG A 95 19.70 3.21 -31.53
CA ARG A 95 21.02 3.71 -31.87
C ARG A 95 22.12 3.01 -31.08
N PHE A 96 21.90 2.74 -29.79
CA PHE A 96 22.79 1.92 -28.97
C PHE A 96 22.97 0.50 -29.52
N LEU A 97 21.89 -0.16 -29.95
CA LEU A 97 21.96 -1.51 -30.53
C LEU A 97 22.71 -1.54 -31.88
N ARG A 98 22.63 -0.47 -32.67
CA ARG A 98 23.24 -0.40 -34.01
C ARG A 98 24.67 0.11 -34.02
N ALA A 99 25.01 1.08 -33.17
CA ALA A 99 26.30 1.79 -33.21
C ALA A 99 27.15 1.62 -31.93
N GLY A 100 26.62 0.97 -30.90
CA GLY A 100 27.33 0.75 -29.63
C GLY A 100 27.49 2.02 -28.78
N PHE A 101 28.08 1.87 -27.59
CA PHE A 101 28.13 2.92 -26.56
C PHE A 101 28.99 4.15 -26.93
N ALA A 102 29.88 4.01 -27.91
CA ALA A 102 30.84 5.06 -28.29
C ALA A 102 30.21 6.22 -29.08
N GLU A 103 29.09 5.97 -29.77
CA GLU A 103 28.42 6.90 -30.68
C GLU A 103 27.19 7.60 -30.07
N LEU A 104 26.87 7.34 -28.80
CA LEU A 104 25.77 8.03 -28.10
C LEU A 104 26.19 9.44 -27.67
N ASN A 105 25.29 10.39 -27.87
CA ASN A 105 25.46 11.77 -27.41
C ASN A 105 25.41 11.84 -25.87
N ALA A 106 25.94 12.91 -25.26
CA ALA A 106 26.00 13.03 -23.80
C ALA A 106 24.63 12.91 -23.11
N GLU A 107 23.59 13.44 -23.73
CA GLU A 107 22.20 13.34 -23.26
C GLU A 107 21.63 11.91 -23.38
N GLU A 108 21.88 11.23 -24.51
CA GLU A 108 21.44 9.84 -24.72
C GLU A 108 22.13 8.88 -23.74
N ARG A 109 23.39 9.14 -23.37
CA ARG A 109 24.12 8.37 -22.35
C ARG A 109 23.57 8.57 -20.94
N ASN A 110 23.11 9.77 -20.60
CA ASN A 110 22.48 10.04 -19.30
C ASN A 110 21.10 9.37 -19.21
N LEU A 111 20.31 9.44 -20.28
CA LEU A 111 19.00 8.79 -20.38
C LEU A 111 19.10 7.25 -20.21
N MET A 112 20.15 6.63 -20.75
CA MET A 112 20.42 5.20 -20.59
C MET A 112 21.01 4.83 -19.22
N ARG A 113 21.67 5.76 -18.51
CA ARG A 113 22.20 5.54 -17.15
C ARG A 113 21.10 5.57 -16.10
N GLU A 114 20.13 6.48 -16.21
CA GLU A 114 18.96 6.52 -15.33
C GLU A 114 18.18 5.19 -15.37
N LEU A 115 18.16 4.50 -16.50
CA LEU A 115 17.48 3.20 -16.66
C LEU A 115 18.13 2.06 -15.85
N ARG A 116 19.42 2.15 -15.50
CA ARG A 116 20.12 1.10 -14.74
C ARG A 116 20.04 1.26 -13.22
N ALA A 117 19.40 2.32 -12.71
CA ALA A 117 19.52 2.72 -11.31
C ALA A 117 18.32 2.35 -10.40
N GLN A 118 17.48 1.39 -10.79
CA GLN A 118 16.48 0.82 -9.87
C GLN A 118 16.98 -0.52 -9.33
N SER A 119 17.81 -0.43 -8.29
CA SER A 119 18.27 -1.57 -7.51
C SER A 119 17.18 -1.98 -6.51
N VAL A 120 16.75 -3.24 -6.57
CA VAL A 120 15.72 -3.81 -5.68
C VAL A 120 16.19 -4.04 -4.24
N THR A 121 17.49 -3.84 -3.97
CA THR A 121 18.13 -4.18 -2.69
C THR A 121 18.27 -2.99 -1.73
N THR A 122 18.15 -1.75 -2.22
CA THR A 122 18.32 -0.54 -1.41
C THR A 122 16.95 0.10 -1.18
N ASP A 123 16.56 0.29 0.09
CA ASP A 123 15.22 0.76 0.47
C ASP A 123 14.79 2.02 -0.29
N SER A 124 15.70 3.00 -0.43
CA SER A 124 15.44 4.27 -1.12
C SER A 124 15.36 4.22 -2.64
N GLN A 125 15.63 3.07 -3.28
CA GLN A 125 15.69 2.91 -4.74
C GLN A 125 14.64 1.94 -5.30
N GLY A 126 13.56 1.68 -4.55
CA GLY A 126 12.46 0.81 -4.96
C GLY A 126 12.21 -0.37 -4.03
N GLY A 127 13.01 -0.54 -2.97
CA GLY A 127 12.77 -1.57 -1.95
C GLY A 127 11.41 -1.45 -1.25
N TYR A 128 10.86 -0.22 -1.13
CA TYR A 128 9.54 0.02 -0.53
C TYR A 128 8.34 -0.54 -1.32
N THR A 129 8.51 -0.89 -2.60
CA THR A 129 7.42 -1.45 -3.41
C THR A 129 7.38 -2.98 -3.37
N VAL A 130 8.35 -3.62 -2.71
CA VAL A 130 8.39 -5.07 -2.54
C VAL A 130 7.60 -5.45 -1.27
N PRO A 131 6.50 -6.22 -1.37
CA PRO A 131 5.79 -6.70 -0.20
C PRO A 131 6.70 -7.60 0.63
N THR A 132 7.00 -7.22 1.87
CA THR A 132 7.70 -8.09 2.82
C THR A 132 6.82 -9.29 3.14
N GLN A 133 7.07 -10.42 2.47
CA GLN A 133 6.37 -11.66 2.76
C GLN A 133 6.92 -12.26 4.05
N MET A 134 6.08 -12.29 5.08
CA MET A 134 6.35 -13.09 6.27
C MET A 134 6.32 -14.56 5.87
N ARG A 135 7.39 -15.30 6.17
CA ARG A 135 7.46 -16.74 5.87
C ARG A 135 6.33 -17.44 6.64
N ASN A 136 5.51 -18.26 5.95
CA ASN A 136 4.45 -19.09 6.55
C ASN A 136 5.00 -20.25 7.42
N LYS A 137 6.06 -20.01 8.17
CA LYS A 137 6.65 -20.98 9.09
C LYS A 137 7.20 -20.21 10.28
N ILE A 138 6.55 -20.39 11.43
CA ILE A 138 7.08 -19.95 12.71
C ILE A 138 8.31 -20.84 12.97
N ILE A 139 9.48 -20.22 13.07
CA ILE A 139 10.69 -20.90 13.53
C ILE A 139 10.53 -21.06 15.04
N ASP A 140 10.01 -22.21 15.44
CA ASP A 140 9.97 -22.59 16.85
C ASP A 140 11.38 -23.00 17.26
N THR A 141 12.05 -22.12 18.01
CA THR A 141 13.39 -22.37 18.56
C THR A 141 13.24 -23.24 19.80
N MET A 142 13.01 -24.54 19.61
CA MET A 142 13.08 -25.50 20.71
C MET A 142 14.50 -25.50 21.28
N LYS A 143 14.65 -25.19 22.57
CA LYS A 143 15.92 -25.38 23.28
C LYS A 143 16.32 -26.85 23.13
N ALA A 144 17.50 -27.10 22.59
CA ALA A 144 18.07 -28.43 22.48
C ALA A 144 18.42 -28.96 23.88
N TYR A 145 17.45 -29.54 24.57
CA TYR A 145 17.70 -30.42 25.69
C TYR A 145 18.06 -31.80 25.11
N GLY A 146 19.31 -31.97 24.70
CA GLY A 146 19.78 -33.20 24.04
C GLY A 146 20.97 -33.83 24.76
N GLY A 147 20.84 -35.12 25.09
CA GLY A 147 21.99 -35.99 25.40
C GLY A 147 21.72 -37.12 26.40
N ILE A 148 20.88 -36.88 27.42
CA ILE A 148 20.68 -37.89 28.48
C ILE A 148 19.72 -39.00 28.04
N ALA A 149 18.67 -38.67 27.27
CA ALA A 149 17.71 -39.66 26.79
C ALA A 149 18.32 -40.69 25.80
N SER A 150 19.41 -40.35 25.11
CA SER A 150 20.08 -41.28 24.18
C SER A 150 21.01 -42.28 24.87
N VAL A 151 21.45 -42.00 26.10
CA VAL A 151 22.32 -42.89 26.89
C VAL A 151 21.57 -43.58 28.04
N ALA A 152 20.36 -43.14 28.35
CA ALA A 152 19.52 -43.73 29.39
C ALA A 152 18.68 -44.89 28.85
N GLN A 153 18.55 -45.96 29.64
CA GLN A 153 17.59 -47.02 29.36
C GLN A 153 16.17 -46.54 29.68
N LEU A 154 15.29 -46.51 28.69
CA LEU A 154 13.90 -46.14 28.87
C LEU A 154 13.09 -47.33 29.41
N LEU A 155 12.55 -47.20 30.62
CA LEU A 155 11.66 -48.18 31.23
C LEU A 155 10.21 -47.69 31.12
N THR A 156 9.38 -48.39 30.35
CA THR A 156 7.94 -48.08 30.25
C THR A 156 7.18 -48.90 31.29
N THR A 157 6.64 -48.23 32.31
CA THR A 157 5.81 -48.86 33.34
C THR A 157 4.33 -48.61 33.05
N SER A 158 3.48 -49.60 33.29
CA SER A 158 2.01 -49.46 33.18
C SER A 158 1.39 -48.77 34.40
N THR A 159 2.12 -48.74 35.51
CA THR A 159 1.68 -48.18 36.80
C THR A 159 2.72 -47.20 37.35
N GLY A 160 2.28 -46.26 38.19
CA GLY A 160 3.14 -45.27 38.84
C GLY A 160 3.68 -45.70 40.20
N GLN A 161 3.79 -47.02 40.44
CA GLN A 161 4.34 -47.57 41.67
C GLN A 161 5.87 -47.40 41.69
N ASP A 162 6.42 -47.26 42.89
CA ASP A 162 7.86 -47.16 43.09
C ASP A 162 8.54 -48.49 42.75
N ILE A 163 9.62 -48.43 41.95
CA ILE A 163 10.42 -49.60 41.59
C ILE A 163 11.66 -49.63 42.49
N THR A 164 11.79 -50.69 43.29
CA THR A 164 13.00 -50.97 44.07
C THR A 164 14.00 -51.76 43.23
N TRP A 165 15.19 -51.20 43.01
CA TRP A 165 16.28 -51.84 42.29
C TRP A 165 17.39 -52.23 43.27
N SER A 166 17.80 -53.50 43.24
CA SER A 166 18.97 -53.95 44.01
C SER A 166 20.24 -53.54 43.28
N THR A 167 21.07 -52.72 43.92
CA THR A 167 22.34 -52.25 43.36
C THR A 167 23.50 -52.91 44.09
N SER A 168 24.54 -53.29 43.37
CA SER A 168 25.81 -53.74 43.95
C SER A 168 26.89 -52.86 43.33
N ASP A 169 27.66 -52.14 44.16
CA ASP A 169 28.78 -51.33 43.70
C ASP A 169 30.08 -52.08 43.96
N GLY A 170 30.59 -52.75 42.94
CA GLY A 170 31.84 -53.52 43.01
C GLY A 170 33.08 -52.71 42.65
N THR A 171 33.00 -51.38 42.52
CA THR A 171 34.16 -50.55 42.11
C THR A 171 35.24 -50.41 43.18
N THR A 172 34.94 -50.84 44.40
CA THR A 172 35.86 -50.86 45.55
C THR A 172 36.50 -52.23 45.79
N GLU A 173 36.10 -53.24 45.03
CA GLU A 173 36.61 -54.61 45.12
C GLU A 173 37.78 -54.79 44.15
N GLU A 174 39.01 -54.66 44.64
CA GLU A 174 40.23 -54.85 43.84
C GLU A 174 40.78 -56.28 44.03
N GLY A 175 41.07 -56.97 42.92
CA GLY A 175 41.67 -58.30 42.97
C GLY A 175 43.16 -58.24 43.34
N GLU A 176 43.56 -58.96 44.38
CA GLU A 176 44.97 -59.07 44.78
C GLU A 176 45.69 -60.20 44.01
N LEU A 177 46.90 -59.92 43.50
CA LEU A 177 47.77 -60.94 42.92
C LEU A 177 48.68 -61.54 44.01
N LEU A 178 48.35 -62.75 44.44
CA LEU A 178 49.08 -63.47 45.50
C LEU A 178 50.22 -64.33 44.93
N ALA A 179 51.33 -64.39 45.66
CA ALA A 179 52.42 -65.33 45.40
C ALA A 179 52.10 -66.72 45.97
N GLU A 180 52.75 -67.76 45.43
CA GLU A 180 52.57 -69.14 45.86
C GLU A 180 52.81 -69.28 47.38
N ASN A 181 51.88 -69.91 48.09
CA ASN A 181 51.81 -70.06 49.57
C ASN A 181 51.33 -68.85 50.40
N THR A 182 50.70 -67.83 49.81
CA THR A 182 50.09 -66.71 50.56
C THR A 182 48.57 -66.87 50.69
N ALA A 183 48.00 -66.62 51.88
CA ALA A 183 46.56 -66.67 52.09
C ALA A 183 45.87 -65.40 51.55
N ALA A 184 44.78 -65.58 50.79
CA ALA A 184 43.98 -64.47 50.27
C ALA A 184 43.11 -63.85 51.37
N THR A 185 42.92 -62.53 51.33
CA THR A 185 41.88 -61.85 52.11
C THR A 185 40.56 -61.83 51.34
N GLU A 186 39.45 -62.04 52.04
CA GLU A 186 38.10 -61.95 51.50
C GLU A 186 37.52 -60.57 51.82
N GLN A 187 36.86 -59.95 50.84
CA GLN A 187 36.11 -58.72 51.00
C GLN A 187 34.65 -59.00 50.62
N ASP A 188 33.72 -58.57 51.48
CA ASP A 188 32.29 -58.84 51.32
C ASP A 188 31.66 -57.85 50.35
N VAL A 189 30.90 -58.37 49.38
CA VAL A 189 30.16 -57.55 48.42
C VAL A 189 29.03 -56.81 49.14
N THR A 190 29.05 -55.48 49.06
CA THR A 190 28.00 -54.64 49.64
C THR A 190 26.82 -54.48 48.68
N PHE A 191 25.63 -54.91 49.12
CA PHE A 191 24.36 -54.70 48.41
C PHE A 191 23.62 -53.48 48.95
N GLY A 192 23.04 -52.68 48.05
CA GLY A 192 22.17 -51.55 48.35
C GLY A 192 20.85 -51.61 47.60
N THR A 193 19.95 -50.67 47.91
CA THR A 193 18.65 -50.53 47.22
C THR A 193 18.44 -49.09 46.76
N ALA A 194 18.14 -48.90 45.48
CA ALA A 194 17.72 -47.62 44.91
C ALA A 194 16.23 -47.66 44.57
N ILE A 195 15.51 -46.57 44.83
CA ILE A 195 14.07 -46.45 44.55
C ILE A 195 13.86 -45.49 43.38
N LEU A 196 13.27 -45.96 42.28
CA LEU A 196 12.80 -45.12 41.17
C LEU A 196 11.30 -44.86 41.32
N GLY A 197 10.94 -43.61 41.64
CA GLY A 197 9.55 -43.16 41.72
C GLY A 197 9.07 -42.42 40.47
N ALA A 198 7.77 -42.53 40.15
CA ALA A 198 7.16 -41.84 39.02
C ALA A 198 6.70 -40.42 39.39
N LYS A 199 6.97 -39.42 38.53
CA LYS A 199 6.52 -38.03 38.68
C LYS A 199 5.76 -37.56 37.43
N LYS A 200 4.71 -36.75 37.62
CA LYS A 200 3.97 -36.12 36.51
C LYS A 200 4.61 -34.78 36.16
N LEU A 201 4.88 -34.56 34.88
CA LEU A 201 5.36 -33.28 34.33
C LEU A 201 4.18 -32.53 33.70
N SER A 202 4.07 -31.23 33.98
CA SER A 202 3.06 -30.32 33.42
C SER A 202 3.76 -29.06 32.92
N SER A 203 3.31 -28.52 31.78
CA SER A 203 3.75 -27.22 31.25
C SER A 203 2.78 -26.12 31.66
N LYS A 204 3.31 -24.91 31.87
CA LYS A 204 2.56 -23.64 31.76
C LYS A 204 2.80 -23.02 30.40
#